data_AF-A0A7S2LF76-F1
#
_entry.id   AF-A0A7S2LF76-F1
#
_cell.length_a   1.000
_cell.length_b   1.000
_cell.length_c   1.000
_cell.angle_alpha   90.00
_cell.angle_beta   90.00
_cell.angle_gamma   90.00
#
_symmetry.space_group_name_H-M   'P 1'
#
loop_
_entity.id
_entity.type
_entity.pdbx_description
1 polymer ?
#
loop_
_entity_poly.entity_id
_entity_poly.type
_entity_poly.pdbx_seq_one_letter_code
_entity_poly.pdbx_strand_id
1 'polypeptide(L)'
;DEADEYLASALEALQSLFGDDNMQVATVQEYLGDLAMKQNNLQEAENSYKRAAIIIEDILGKENPRYTELLSKRGRIARKQKTKIEPKSHAVIATISIDFAHDFMAGIDQAIDR
;
A
#
# COMPACT_ATOMS: atom_id res chain seq x y z
N ASP A 1 16.59 1.11 6.55
CA ASP A 1 17.82 1.49 5.81
C ASP A 1 18.34 2.80 6.36
N GLU A 2 19.65 3.12 6.25
CA GLU A 2 20.21 4.41 6.71
C GLU A 2 19.42 5.63 6.15
N ALA A 3 18.86 5.49 4.94
CA ALA A 3 18.01 6.50 4.33
C ALA A 3 16.72 6.83 5.12
N ASP A 4 16.12 5.85 5.80
CA ASP A 4 14.93 6.07 6.63
C ASP A 4 15.28 6.93 7.85
N GLU A 5 16.41 6.63 8.50
CA GLU A 5 16.88 7.36 9.68
C GLU A 5 17.24 8.81 9.35
N TYR A 6 17.92 9.05 8.23
CA TYR A 6 18.24 10.41 7.78
C TYR A 6 16.99 11.21 7.45
N LEU A 7 16.02 10.61 6.74
CA LEU A 7 14.78 11.30 6.39
C LEU A 7 13.88 11.55 7.61
N ALA A 8 13.81 10.62 8.57
CA ALA A 8 13.09 10.80 9.83
C ALA A 8 13.71 11.92 10.68
N SER A 9 15.04 11.95 10.79
CA SER A 9 15.76 13.01 11.51
C SER A 9 15.58 14.37 10.84
N ALA A 10 15.62 14.42 9.50
CA ALA A 10 15.36 15.64 8.74
C ALA A 10 13.92 16.11 8.94
N LEU A 11 12.95 15.19 8.95
CA LEU A 11 11.55 15.52 9.19
C LEU A 11 11.36 16.17 10.56
N GLU A 12 11.90 15.57 11.62
CA GLU A 12 11.79 16.10 12.99
C GLU A 12 12.42 17.49 13.14
N ALA A 13 13.61 17.69 12.55
CA ALA A 13 14.28 18.98 12.54
C ALA A 13 13.47 20.04 11.78
N LEU A 14 12.94 19.70 10.61
CA LEU A 14 12.14 20.62 9.80
C LEU A 14 10.81 20.99 10.48
N GLN A 15 10.12 20.01 11.09
CA GLN A 15 8.90 20.27 11.85
C GLN A 15 9.17 21.18 13.06
N SER A 16 10.29 20.98 13.74
CA SER A 16 10.69 21.82 14.88
C SER A 16 11.03 23.25 14.46
N LEU A 17 11.64 23.44 13.30
CA LEU A 17 12.07 24.76 12.81
C LEU A 17 10.95 25.55 12.12
N PHE A 18 10.11 24.86 11.35
CA PHE A 18 9.17 25.50 10.42
C PHE A 18 7.70 25.15 10.66
N GLY A 19 7.41 24.26 11.60
CA GLY A 19 6.09 23.69 11.82
C GLY A 19 5.74 22.62 10.78
N ASP A 20 4.61 21.97 10.98
CA ASP A 20 4.20 20.81 10.18
C ASP A 20 3.71 21.18 8.77
N ASP A 21 3.20 22.39 8.58
CA ASP A 21 2.55 22.82 7.34
C ASP A 21 3.53 23.63 6.47
N ASN A 22 4.69 23.03 6.20
CA ASN A 22 5.76 23.63 5.42
C ASN A 22 6.09 22.79 4.16
N MET A 23 6.40 23.45 3.05
CA MET A 23 6.79 22.79 1.79
C MET A 23 8.00 21.84 1.92
N GLN A 24 8.94 22.12 2.83
CA GLN A 24 10.08 21.25 3.10
C GLN A 24 9.63 19.97 3.83
N VAL A 25 8.70 20.09 4.78
CA VAL A 25 8.07 18.94 5.44
C VAL A 25 7.32 18.08 4.43
N ALA A 26 6.56 18.70 3.52
CA ALA A 26 5.88 17.98 2.44
C ALA A 26 6.85 17.21 1.53
N THR A 27 8.01 17.81 1.24
CA THR A 27 9.05 17.20 0.39
C THR A 27 9.67 15.97 1.08
N VAL A 28 10.00 16.07 2.37
CA VAL A 28 10.54 14.92 3.12
C VAL A 28 9.51 13.81 3.27
N GLN A 29 8.24 14.15 3.52
CA GLN A 29 7.13 13.19 3.54
C GLN A 29 6.95 12.46 2.21
N GLU A 30 7.12 13.17 1.08
CA GLU A 30 7.10 12.53 -0.23
C GLU A 30 8.24 11.51 -0.40
N TYR A 31 9.47 11.85 0.03
CA TYR A 31 10.61 10.94 -0.05
C TYR A 31 10.47 9.71 0.85
N LEU A 32 9.93 9.88 2.07
CA LEU A 32 9.58 8.76 2.94
C LEU A 32 8.55 7.84 2.26
N GLY A 33 7.56 8.42 1.59
CA GLY A 33 6.59 7.64 0.81
C GLY A 33 7.24 6.83 -0.32
N ASP A 34 8.16 7.45 -1.07
CA ASP A 34 8.91 6.79 -2.15
C ASP A 34 9.81 5.66 -1.63
N LEU A 35 10.42 5.83 -0.45
CA LEU A 35 11.26 4.82 0.19
C LEU A 35 10.43 3.63 0.70
N ALA A 36 9.33 3.90 1.40
CA ALA A 36 8.38 2.88 1.84
C ALA A 36 7.79 2.09 0.65
N MET A 37 7.54 2.75 -0.50
CA MET A 37 7.13 2.08 -1.73
C MET A 37 8.18 1.10 -2.26
N LYS A 38 9.48 1.43 -2.17
CA LYS A 38 10.58 0.54 -2.56
C LYS A 38 10.70 -0.66 -1.61
N GLN A 39 10.47 -0.44 -0.32
CA GLN A 39 10.45 -1.48 0.72
C GLN A 39 9.15 -2.30 0.72
N ASN A 40 8.20 -1.99 -0.18
CA ASN A 40 6.89 -2.61 -0.27
C ASN A 40 6.03 -2.43 1.00
N ASN A 41 6.36 -1.44 1.85
CA ASN A 41 5.53 -1.02 2.98
C ASN A 41 4.45 -0.05 2.49
N LEU A 42 3.39 -0.61 1.91
CA LEU A 42 2.31 0.16 1.27
C LEU A 42 1.55 1.06 2.25
N GLN A 43 1.45 0.67 3.53
CA GLN A 43 0.70 1.42 4.54
C GLN A 43 1.45 2.70 4.94
N GLU A 44 2.75 2.58 5.19
CA GLU A 44 3.60 3.73 5.50
C GLU A 44 3.70 4.68 4.32
N ALA A 45 3.87 4.14 3.10
CA ALA A 45 3.87 4.95 1.90
C ALA A 45 2.60 5.79 1.73
N GLU A 46 1.43 5.19 2.01
CA GLU A 46 0.15 5.88 1.91
C GLU A 46 0.04 7.02 2.92
N ASN A 47 0.48 6.79 4.15
CA ASN A 47 0.46 7.80 5.21
C ASN A 47 1.35 8.99 4.84
N SER A 48 2.58 8.74 4.37
CA SER A 48 3.53 9.80 4.03
C SER A 48 3.06 10.62 2.82
N TYR A 49 2.58 9.96 1.76
CA TYR A 49 2.01 10.68 0.61
C TYR A 49 0.73 11.45 0.97
N LYS A 50 -0.08 10.94 1.90
CA LYS A 50 -1.28 11.66 2.37
C LYS A 50 -0.87 12.94 3.11
N ARG A 51 0.14 12.88 3.99
CA ARG A 51 0.63 14.07 4.71
C ARG A 51 1.20 15.10 3.75
N ALA A 52 2.03 14.68 2.79
CA ALA A 52 2.54 15.56 1.75
C ALA A 52 1.42 16.20 0.91
N ALA A 53 0.36 15.43 0.57
CA ALA A 53 -0.73 15.93 -0.25
C ALA A 53 -1.56 17.01 0.45
N ILE A 54 -1.82 16.86 1.76
CA ILE A 54 -2.53 17.86 2.56
C ILE A 54 -1.75 19.19 2.54
N ILE A 55 -0.45 19.15 2.82
CA ILE A 55 0.37 20.37 2.86
C ILE A 55 0.44 21.04 1.49
N ILE A 56 0.61 20.27 0.42
CA ILE A 56 0.67 20.80 -0.95
C ILE A 56 -0.69 21.37 -1.37
N GLU A 57 -1.80 20.72 -1.00
CA GLU A 57 -3.15 21.22 -1.24
C GLU A 57 -3.38 22.57 -0.54
N ASP A 58 -2.99 22.67 0.72
CA ASP A 58 -3.19 23.88 1.53
C ASP A 58 -2.35 25.05 1.02
N ILE A 59 -1.11 24.80 0.57
CA ILE A 59 -0.18 25.86 0.13
C ILE A 59 -0.37 26.23 -1.35
N LEU A 60 -0.57 25.24 -2.22
CA LEU A 60 -0.51 25.42 -3.68
C LEU A 60 -1.85 25.14 -4.39
N GLY A 61 -2.83 24.57 -3.70
CA GLY A 61 -4.13 24.22 -4.24
C GLY A 61 -4.16 22.91 -5.06
N LYS A 62 -5.38 22.44 -5.34
CA LYS A 62 -5.65 21.15 -6.02
C LYS A 62 -5.23 21.10 -7.48
N GLU A 63 -5.14 22.25 -8.14
CA GLU A 63 -4.72 22.34 -9.55
C GLU A 63 -3.20 22.21 -9.72
N ASN A 64 -2.45 22.17 -8.61
CA ASN A 64 -1.01 22.06 -8.67
C ASN A 64 -0.58 20.67 -9.20
N PRO A 65 0.34 20.60 -10.19
CA PRO A 65 0.84 19.33 -10.71
C PRO A 65 1.44 18.40 -9.64
N ARG A 66 2.01 18.98 -8.58
CA ARG A 66 2.62 18.22 -7.48
C ARG A 66 1.55 17.54 -6.62
N TYR A 67 0.39 18.17 -6.46
CA TYR A 67 -0.77 17.55 -5.79
C TYR A 67 -1.31 16.37 -6.60
N THR A 68 -1.47 16.56 -7.92
CA THR A 68 -1.97 15.49 -8.82
C THR A 68 -1.00 14.31 -8.93
N GLU A 69 0.32 14.56 -8.86
CA GLU A 69 1.33 13.51 -8.78
C GLU A 69 1.19 12.66 -7.51
N LEU A 70 1.03 13.29 -6.34
CA LEU A 70 0.83 12.57 -5.07
C LEU A 70 -0.44 11.72 -5.08
N LEU A 71 -1.53 12.23 -5.67
CA LEU A 71 -2.75 11.44 -5.86
C LEU A 71 -2.49 10.23 -6.77
N SER A 72 -1.69 10.40 -7.81
CA SER A 72 -1.30 9.30 -8.70
C SER A 72 -0.46 8.25 -7.97
N LYS A 73 0.49 8.67 -7.13
CA LYS A 73 1.29 7.77 -6.27
C LYS A 73 0.39 6.97 -5.32
N ARG A 74 -0.59 7.61 -4.66
CA ARG A 74 -1.59 6.95 -3.80
C ARG A 74 -2.50 5.99 -4.59
N GLY A 75 -2.92 6.36 -5.80
CA GLY A 75 -3.70 5.46 -6.67
C GLY A 75 -2.95 4.17 -7.03
N ARG A 76 -1.62 4.24 -7.19
CA ARG A 76 -0.77 3.05 -7.40
C ARG A 76 -0.74 2.15 -6.16
N ILE A 77 -0.71 2.73 -4.96
CA ILE A 77 -0.78 1.98 -3.70
C ILE A 77 -2.11 1.23 -3.60
N ALA A 78 -3.24 1.92 -3.81
CA ALA A 78 -4.56 1.31 -3.74
C ALA A 78 -4.71 0.12 -4.71
N ARG A 79 -4.16 0.25 -5.94
CA ARG A 79 -4.11 -0.87 -6.90
C ARG A 79 -3.29 -2.05 -6.38
N LYS A 80 -2.11 -1.80 -5.82
CA LYS A 80 -1.25 -2.84 -5.23
C LYS A 80 -1.90 -3.53 -4.03
N GLN A 81 -2.59 -2.77 -3.17
CA GLN A 81 -3.33 -3.32 -2.04
C GLN A 81 -4.46 -4.24 -2.53
N LYS A 82 -5.24 -3.83 -3.53
CA LYS A 82 -6.30 -4.66 -4.13
C LYS A 82 -5.75 -5.98 -4.70
N THR A 83 -4.61 -5.94 -5.38
CA THR A 83 -3.96 -7.16 -5.92
C THR A 83 -3.43 -8.10 -4.84
N LYS A 84 -3.19 -7.62 -3.61
CA LYS A 84 -2.79 -8.45 -2.47
C LYS A 84 -3.97 -9.15 -1.81
N ILE A 85 -5.16 -8.53 -1.86
CA ILE A 85 -6.40 -9.04 -1.26
C ILE A 85 -7.11 -10.03 -2.19
N GLU A 86 -6.81 -10.03 -3.49
CA GLU A 86 -7.11 -11.19 -4.33
C GLU A 86 -6.08 -12.29 -3.98
N PRO A 87 -6.43 -13.30 -3.13
CA PRO A 87 -5.69 -14.54 -3.23
C PRO A 87 -5.81 -14.95 -4.69
N LYS A 88 -4.76 -15.58 -5.25
CA LYS A 88 -4.85 -16.25 -6.54
C LYS A 88 -5.99 -17.27 -6.45
N SER A 89 -7.20 -16.83 -6.72
CA SER A 89 -8.47 -17.50 -6.41
C SER A 89 -8.63 -18.76 -7.24
N HIS A 90 -7.83 -18.88 -8.29
CA HIS A 90 -7.65 -20.10 -9.07
C HIS A 90 -7.09 -21.28 -8.26
N ALA A 91 -6.25 -21.06 -7.25
CA ALA A 91 -5.71 -22.15 -6.43
C ALA A 91 -6.73 -22.67 -5.42
N VAL A 92 -7.45 -21.76 -4.73
CA VAL A 92 -8.43 -22.14 -3.71
C VAL A 92 -9.65 -22.83 -4.32
N ILE A 93 -10.14 -22.36 -5.46
CA ILE A 93 -11.25 -23.01 -6.18
C ILE A 93 -10.83 -24.40 -6.67
N ALA A 94 -9.59 -24.56 -7.15
CA ALA A 94 -9.07 -25.86 -7.58
C ALA A 94 -8.96 -26.86 -6.41
N THR A 95 -8.45 -26.44 -5.25
CA THR A 95 -8.34 -27.31 -4.07
C THR A 95 -9.71 -27.75 -3.57
N ILE A 96 -10.68 -26.83 -3.46
CA ILE A 96 -12.06 -27.17 -3.04
C ILE A 96 -12.71 -28.15 -4.02
N SER A 97 -12.44 -28.00 -5.32
CA SER A 97 -12.99 -28.91 -6.34
C SER A 97 -12.40 -30.32 -6.26
N ILE A 98 -11.13 -30.45 -5.87
CA ILE A 98 -10.45 -31.74 -5.73
C ILE A 98 -10.95 -32.49 -4.49
N ASP A 99 -11.07 -31.81 -3.34
CA ASP A 99 -11.53 -32.43 -2.10
C ASP A 99 -12.98 -32.94 -2.22
N PHE A 100 -13.86 -32.18 -2.87
CA PHE A 100 -15.25 -32.59 -3.10
C PHE A 100 -15.38 -33.79 -4.05
N ALA A 101 -14.51 -33.88 -5.07
CA ALA A 101 -14.49 -35.02 -5.98
C ALA A 101 -13.95 -36.29 -5.32
N HIS A 102 -12.98 -36.18 -4.40
CA HIS A 102 -12.44 -37.33 -3.67
C HIS A 102 -13.48 -37.94 -2.71
N ASP A 103 -14.16 -37.10 -1.91
CA ASP A 103 -15.19 -37.55 -0.97
C ASP A 103 -16.39 -38.17 -1.69
N PHE A 104 -16.79 -37.62 -2.84
CA PHE A 104 -17.90 -38.14 -3.64
C PHE A 104 -17.60 -39.53 -4.21
N MET A 105 -16.38 -39.76 -4.71
CA MET A 105 -15.99 -41.07 -5.24
C MET A 105 -15.81 -42.12 -4.13
N ALA A 106 -15.25 -41.75 -2.98
CA ALA A 106 -15.09 -42.66 -1.85
C ALA A 106 -16.44 -43.14 -1.27
N GLY A 107 -17.48 -42.32 -1.32
CA GLY A 107 -18.83 -42.70 -0.91
C GLY A 107 -19.53 -43.68 -1.86
N ILE A 108 -19.19 -43.66 -3.16
CA ILE A 108 -19.74 -44.59 -4.16
C ILE A 108 -19.12 -45.97 -3.99
N ASP A 109 -17.81 -46.07 -3.75
CA ASP A 109 -17.13 -47.36 -3.56
C ASP A 109 -17.66 -48.10 -2.32
N GLN A 110 -17.97 -47.40 -1.23
CA GLN A 110 -18.60 -48.01 -0.04
C GLN A 110 -20.06 -48.48 -0.26
N ALA A 111 -20.75 -47.96 -1.27
CA ALA A 111 -22.12 -48.34 -1.59
C ALA A 111 -22.20 -49.57 -2.50
N ILE A 112 -21.11 -49.92 -3.20
CA ILE A 112 -21.06 -51.07 -4.12
C ILE A 112 -20.56 -52.35 -3.40
N ASP A 113 -19.80 -52.21 -2.32
CA ASP A 113 -19.25 -53.33 -1.52
C ASP A 113 -20.18 -53.83 -0.37
N ARG A 114 -21.48 -53.49 -0.38
CA ARG A 114 -22.49 -53.98 0.58
C ARG A 114 -23.63 -54.72 -0.11
#